data_AF-A0AAE3YWN0-F1
#
_entry.id   AF-A0AAE3YWN0-F1
#
_cell.length_a   1.000
_cell.length_b   1.000
_cell.length_c   1.000
_cell.angle_alpha   90.00
_cell.angle_beta   90.00
_cell.angle_gamma   90.00
#
_symmetry.space_group_name_H-M   'P 1'
#
loop_
_entity.id
_entity.type
_entity.pdbx_description
1 polymer ?
#
loop_
_entity_poly.entity_id
_entity_poly.type
_entity_poly.pdbx_seq_one_letter_code
_entity_poly.pdbx_strand_id
1 'polypeptide(L)' 'MSMISRIRAARETARRNRAIERALRSANTPALREEILAIAQRHYG' A
#
# COMPACT_ATOMS: atom_id res chain seq x y z
N MET A 1 21.70 -7.47 7.12
CA MET A 1 20.25 -7.80 7.13
C MET A 1 20.06 -9.29 7.35
N SER A 2 19.27 -9.69 8.35
CA SER A 2 18.96 -11.09 8.67
C SER A 2 17.91 -11.68 7.71
N MET A 3 17.89 -13.00 7.52
CA MET A 3 16.81 -13.70 6.79
C MET A 3 15.42 -13.36 7.37
N ILE A 4 15.34 -13.24 8.71
CA ILE A 4 14.11 -12.86 9.42
C ILE A 4 13.68 -11.44 9.07
N SER A 5 14.64 -10.49 8.95
CA SER A 5 14.31 -9.11 8.58
C SER A 5 13.82 -9.02 7.13
N ARG A 6 14.37 -9.84 6.22
CA ARG A 6 13.87 -9.95 4.83
C ARG A 6 12.43 -10.47 4.77
N ILE A 7 12.12 -11.53 5.51
CA ILE A 7 10.75 -12.09 5.55
C ILE A 7 9.78 -11.06 6.15
N ARG A 8 10.18 -10.36 7.20
CA ARG A 8 9.36 -9.31 7.82
C ARG A 8 9.07 -8.18 6.84
N ALA A 9 10.09 -7.70 6.12
CA ALA A 9 9.93 -6.66 5.09
C ALA A 9 8.98 -7.11 3.98
N ALA A 10 9.12 -8.34 3.47
CA ALA A 10 8.23 -8.86 2.43
C ALA A 10 6.76 -8.94 2.89
N ARG A 11 6.50 -9.40 4.12
CA ARG A 11 5.15 -9.44 4.69
C ARG A 11 4.57 -8.05 4.91
N GLU A 12 5.42 -7.11 5.30
CA GLU A 12 5.03 -5.72 5.51
C GLU A 12 4.62 -5.05 4.18
N THR A 13 5.42 -5.21 3.13
CA THR A 13 5.07 -4.75 1.78
C THR A 13 3.77 -5.40 1.29
N ALA A 14 3.61 -6.71 1.47
CA ALA A 14 2.39 -7.41 1.08
C ALA A 14 1.13 -6.91 1.82
N ARG A 15 1.25 -6.61 3.13
CA ARG A 15 0.15 -6.03 3.92
C ARG A 15 -0.23 -4.65 3.41
N ARG A 16 0.76 -3.79 3.14
CA ARG A 16 0.54 -2.43 2.62
C ARG A 16 -0.17 -2.46 1.27
N ASN A 17 0.30 -3.29 0.34
CA ASN A 17 -0.30 -3.39 -0.99
C ASN A 17 -1.77 -3.82 -0.93
N ARG A 18 -2.11 -4.79 -0.07
CA ARG A 18 -3.51 -5.21 0.14
C ARG A 18 -4.39 -4.11 0.72
N ALA A 19 -3.86 -3.31 1.65
CA ALA A 19 -4.59 -2.19 2.21
C ALA A 19 -4.90 -1.12 1.14
N ILE A 20 -3.91 -0.77 0.32
CA ILE A 20 -4.08 0.16 -0.81
C ILE A 20 -5.10 -0.39 -1.80
N GLU A 21 -4.98 -1.67 -2.20
CA GLU A 21 -5.91 -2.30 -3.13
C GLU A 21 -7.35 -2.26 -2.59
N ARG A 22 -7.55 -2.55 -1.31
CA ARG A 22 -8.87 -2.49 -0.67
C ARG A 22 -9.44 -1.06 -0.70
N ALA A 23 -8.62 -0.06 -0.41
CA ALA A 23 -9.02 1.35 -0.48
C ALA A 23 -9.43 1.76 -1.91
N LEU A 24 -8.65 1.34 -2.91
CA LEU A 24 -8.95 1.60 -4.33
C LEU A 24 -10.21 0.89 -4.82
N ARG A 25 -10.53 -0.29 -4.28
CA ARG A 25 -11.79 -1.01 -4.55
C ARG A 25 -12.99 -0.33 -3.90
N SER A 26 -12.82 0.27 -2.71
CA SER A 26 -13.89 1.02 -2.03
C SER A 26 -14.08 2.45 -2.54
N ALA A 27 -13.15 2.96 -3.36
CA ALA A 27 -13.22 4.32 -3.87
C ALA A 27 -14.31 4.43 -4.95
N ASN A 28 -15.34 5.22 -4.65
CA ASN A 28 -16.52 5.37 -5.50
C ASN A 28 -16.32 6.35 -6.67
N THR A 29 -15.22 7.11 -6.68
CA THR A 29 -14.95 8.13 -7.69
C THR A 29 -13.50 8.02 -8.18
N PRO A 30 -13.22 8.40 -9.44
CA PRO A 30 -11.86 8.49 -9.97
C PRO A 30 -10.97 9.44 -9.14
N ALA A 31 -11.50 10.61 -8.73
CA ALA A 31 -10.77 11.58 -7.93
C ALA A 31 -10.28 11.00 -6.59
N LEU A 32 -11.13 10.25 -5.88
CA LEU A 32 -10.74 9.61 -4.62
C LEU A 32 -9.66 8.54 -4.84
N ARG A 33 -9.69 7.81 -5.97
CA ARG A 33 -8.63 6.86 -6.31
C ARG A 33 -7.28 7.55 -6.50
N GLU A 34 -7.28 8.68 -7.20
CA GLU A 34 -6.05 9.47 -7.40
C GLU A 34 -5.48 9.99 -6.08
N GLU A 35 -6.34 10.46 -5.17
CA GLU A 35 -5.88 10.87 -3.84
C GLU A 35 -5.29 9.71 -3.04
N ILE A 36 -5.93 8.54 -3.06
CA ILE A 36 -5.40 7.33 -2.39
C ILE A 36 -4.01 6.97 -2.94
N LEU A 37 -3.82 7.03 -4.26
CA LEU A 37 -2.53 6.77 -4.88
C LEU A 37 -1.49 7.82 -4.50
N ALA A 38 -1.84 9.11 -4.52
CA ALA A 38 -0.95 10.20 -4.15
C ALA A 38 -0.49 10.09 -2.68
N ILE A 39 -1.42 9.78 -1.77
CA ILE A 39 -1.12 9.57 -0.35
C ILE A 39 -0.25 8.32 -0.18
N ALA A 40 -0.58 7.20 -0.84
CA ALA A 40 0.21 5.98 -0.76
C ALA A 40 1.64 6.20 -1.24
N GLN A 41 1.83 6.91 -2.36
CA GLN A 41 3.15 7.26 -2.88
C GLN A 41 3.93 8.16 -1.91
N ARG A 42 3.27 9.12 -1.24
CA ARG A 42 3.93 9.99 -0.26
C ARG A 42 4.41 9.23 0.99
N HIS A 43 3.66 8.22 1.42
CA HIS A 43 3.97 7.48 2.64
C HIS A 43 4.92 6.29 2.43
N TYR A 44 4.95 5.73 1.22
CA TYR A 44 5.69 4.49 0.93
C TYR A 44 6.68 4.57 -0.24
N GLY A 45 6.62 5.62 -1.05
CA GLY A 45 7.64 5.93 -2.06
C GLY A 45 8.91 6.47 -1.42
#